data_AF-A0A7V3KMQ8-F1
#
_entry.id   AF-A0A7V3KMQ8-F1
#
_cell.length_a   1.000
_cell.length_b   1.000
_cell.length_c   1.000
_cell.angle_alpha   90.00
_cell.angle_beta   90.00
_cell.angle_gamma   90.00
#
_symmetry.space_group_name_H-M   'P 1'
#
loop_
_entity.id
_entity.type
_entity.pdbx_description
1 polymer ?
#
loop_
_entity_poly.entity_id
_entity_poly.type
_entity_poly.pdbx_seq_one_letter_code
_entity_poly.pdbx_strand_id
1 'polypeptide(L)'
;MRKLNSALSSYKREPKEEPFVATVEKVEEDGFEEVYDVQVPGINAFDGNGLYIHNCGEQPLLPYESCNLGSINLSKFVKGKPAYEEGKVSTAEEALKKIDWEKLREIVHLSVHFLDNVIDVNYFPFEEIKKMTLANRKVGLGVMGFADMLLQLGIPYSSQDAVKVAEEVMKFIQEEAVKKSMELAEYKGSFPNIDKSIYKHPMRNATLTTIAPTGSISMIADTSSGIEPLFSLAYTKTVLGGENLLYINSHFERAARALGFYSRELMEEVAGARSIKDFKGIPESIRKLFDTTFDIEPMQHLRIQAAFQKYVDNAVSKTINMPNSATVEDVARVYREAYYMGLKGLTVYRDGSREEQVIKVAKETTETKRPPFTTPRPRPEVTKGRTIKMVTDLGNCYITINEDEYGIFEVFIYLGKSGSQTMAFTEAIGRLISLALRSGVPVSEVVKQLKGIKSSTPVRQENGEVVYSVPDAIAKAIEKYLERGVQLELLPTSPTLKPIIDLHKKAKKSEEAEKQYDICPECGGRLIYQEGCYLCIDCGYSKCE
;
A
#
# COMPACT_ATOMS: atom_id res chain seq x y z
N MET A 1 25.74 5.21 22.67
CA MET A 1 25.23 6.06 23.77
C MET A 1 25.20 7.56 23.43
N ARG A 2 26.33 8.24 23.14
CA ARG A 2 26.32 9.72 22.90
C ARG A 2 25.43 10.21 21.75
N LYS A 3 25.40 9.52 20.60
CA LYS A 3 24.51 9.89 19.48
C LYS A 3 23.03 9.71 19.80
N LEU A 4 22.68 8.64 20.52
CA LEU A 4 21.30 8.37 20.94
C LEU A 4 20.83 9.42 21.95
N ASN A 5 21.67 9.72 22.95
CA ASN A 5 21.36 10.75 23.94
C ASN A 5 21.25 12.14 23.30
N SER A 6 22.10 12.45 22.31
CA SER A 6 22.00 13.68 21.53
C SER A 6 20.70 13.76 20.73
N ALA A 7 20.30 12.68 20.06
CA ALA A 7 19.06 12.61 19.29
C ALA A 7 17.82 12.76 20.19
N LEU A 8 17.79 12.05 21.32
CA LEU A 8 16.72 12.14 22.32
C LEU A 8 16.63 13.54 22.94
N SER A 9 17.77 14.16 23.26
CA SER A 9 17.80 15.53 23.80
C SER A 9 17.39 16.61 22.80
N SER A 10 17.46 16.31 21.50
CA SER A 10 17.07 17.23 20.41
C SER A 10 15.62 17.04 19.94
N TYR A 11 14.93 16.01 20.44
CA TYR A 11 13.56 15.70 20.06
C TYR A 11 12.59 16.61 20.82
N LYS A 12 12.11 17.67 20.15
CA LYS A 12 11.22 18.70 20.72
C LYS A 12 9.73 18.48 20.40
N ARG A 13 9.39 17.37 19.77
CA ARG A 13 8.02 17.10 19.31
C ARG A 13 7.31 16.28 20.37
N GLU A 14 6.37 16.88 21.07
CA GLU A 14 5.45 16.11 21.91
C GLU A 14 4.60 15.18 21.01
N PRO A 15 4.14 14.02 21.52
CA PRO A 15 3.13 13.21 20.84
C PRO A 15 1.97 14.13 20.44
N LYS A 16 1.46 13.98 19.21
CA LYS A 16 0.23 14.69 18.84
C LYS A 16 -0.92 14.11 19.67
N GLU A 17 -1.27 14.78 20.77
CA GLU A 17 -2.43 14.48 21.61
C GLU A 17 -3.66 15.26 21.12
N GLU A 18 -3.88 15.38 19.81
CA GLU A 18 -5.15 15.91 19.30
C GLU A 18 -6.17 14.76 19.27
N PRO A 19 -7.18 14.74 20.16
CA PRO A 19 -8.30 13.82 20.02
C PRO A 19 -9.09 14.23 18.78
N PHE A 20 -9.02 13.45 17.72
CA PHE A 20 -9.96 13.57 16.61
C PHE A 20 -11.32 13.06 17.08
N VAL A 21 -12.11 13.96 17.66
CA VAL A 21 -13.51 13.69 17.99
C VAL A 21 -14.35 14.31 16.88
N ALA A 22 -15.09 13.47 16.16
CA ALA A 22 -16.12 13.91 15.22
C ALA A 22 -17.49 13.64 15.84
N THR A 23 -18.37 14.63 15.80
CA THR A 23 -19.76 14.47 16.23
C THR A 23 -20.58 14.06 15.00
N VAL A 24 -21.25 12.92 15.06
CA VAL A 24 -22.17 12.49 14.01
C VAL A 24 -23.38 13.44 14.04
N GLU A 25 -23.53 14.23 12.98
CA GLU A 25 -24.62 15.23 12.87
C GLU A 25 -25.99 14.55 12.73
N LYS A 26 -26.06 13.45 11.98
CA LYS A 26 -27.28 12.65 11.77
C LYS A 26 -26.95 11.24 11.29
N VAL A 27 -27.79 10.28 11.66
CA VAL A 27 -27.84 8.94 11.06
C VAL A 27 -29.17 8.82 10.35
N GLU A 28 -29.14 8.51 9.05
CA GLU A 28 -30.33 8.36 8.20
C GLU A 28 -30.44 6.90 7.74
N GLU A 29 -31.68 6.43 7.60
CA GLU A 29 -31.99 5.08 7.15
C GLU A 29 -31.94 5.05 5.61
N ASP A 30 -30.98 4.32 5.03
CA ASP A 30 -30.68 4.32 3.58
C ASP A 30 -31.15 3.03 2.87
N GLY A 31 -32.11 2.33 3.48
CA GLY A 31 -32.72 1.12 2.93
C GLY A 31 -31.90 -0.17 3.12
N PHE A 32 -32.34 -1.23 2.44
CA PHE A 32 -31.69 -2.55 2.43
C PHE A 32 -31.44 -2.97 0.97
N GLU A 33 -30.21 -3.38 0.68
CA GLU A 33 -29.81 -3.96 -0.61
C GLU A 33 -29.05 -5.28 -0.41
N GLU A 34 -29.16 -6.19 -1.38
CA GLU A 34 -28.28 -7.36 -1.44
C GLU A 34 -26.89 -6.91 -1.89
N VAL A 35 -25.93 -6.94 -0.98
CA VAL A 35 -24.52 -6.62 -1.26
C VAL A 35 -23.68 -7.88 -1.27
N TYR A 36 -22.70 -7.93 -2.16
CA TYR A 36 -21.62 -8.91 -2.17
C TYR A 36 -20.32 -8.15 -1.92
N ASP A 37 -19.64 -8.45 -0.80
CA ASP A 37 -18.35 -7.89 -0.31
C ASP A 37 -18.04 -6.45 -0.73
N VAL A 38 -18.36 -5.47 0.14
CA VAL A 38 -18.01 -4.06 -0.04
C VAL A 38 -16.74 -3.67 0.73
N GLN A 39 -15.85 -2.94 0.06
CA GLN A 39 -14.81 -2.13 0.69
C GLN A 39 -15.43 -0.79 1.10
N VAL A 40 -15.37 -0.43 2.39
CA VAL A 40 -15.80 0.92 2.84
C VAL A 40 -14.72 1.93 2.42
N PRO A 41 -15.03 2.91 1.54
CA PRO A 41 -14.06 3.94 1.19
C PRO A 41 -13.73 4.80 2.41
N GLY A 42 -12.44 4.93 2.73
CA GLY A 42 -11.96 5.83 3.78
C GLY A 42 -11.79 5.21 5.18
N ILE A 43 -12.31 4.01 5.45
CA ILE A 43 -12.05 3.30 6.71
C ILE A 43 -11.53 1.89 6.41
N ASN A 44 -10.43 1.49 7.05
CA ASN A 44 -9.86 0.13 6.98
C ASN A 44 -10.73 -0.86 7.79
N ALA A 45 -12.00 -0.99 7.41
CA ALA A 45 -12.95 -1.95 7.97
C ALA A 45 -13.99 -2.33 6.90
N PHE A 46 -14.61 -3.50 7.06
CA PHE A 46 -15.76 -3.94 6.26
C PHE A 46 -16.83 -4.58 7.14
N ASP A 47 -18.07 -4.58 6.68
CA ASP A 47 -19.18 -5.25 7.35
C ASP A 47 -19.23 -6.73 6.93
N GLY A 48 -19.08 -7.65 7.88
CA GLY A 48 -19.35 -9.07 7.67
C GLY A 48 -20.48 -9.54 8.58
N ASN A 49 -21.66 -9.84 8.02
CA ASN A 49 -22.86 -10.28 8.75
C ASN A 49 -23.33 -9.33 9.87
N GLY A 50 -23.29 -8.01 9.63
CA GLY A 50 -23.68 -6.99 10.61
C GLY A 50 -22.63 -6.76 11.70
N LEU A 51 -21.40 -7.25 11.49
CA LEU A 51 -20.26 -7.02 12.37
C LEU A 51 -19.23 -6.16 11.66
N TYR A 52 -18.77 -5.13 12.37
CA TYR A 52 -17.71 -4.25 11.91
C TYR A 52 -16.35 -4.96 12.07
N ILE A 53 -15.74 -5.37 10.96
CA ILE A 53 -14.50 -6.16 10.94
C ILE A 53 -13.36 -5.29 10.45
N HIS A 54 -12.26 -5.24 11.22
CA HIS A 54 -11.04 -4.55 10.81
C HIS A 54 -10.17 -5.40 9.86
N ASN A 55 -9.35 -4.70 9.09
CA ASN A 55 -8.56 -5.11 7.93
C ASN A 55 -7.58 -6.29 8.10
N CYS A 56 -7.50 -6.92 9.27
CA CYS A 56 -6.60 -8.03 9.52
C CYS A 56 -7.37 -9.12 10.30
N GLY A 57 -7.65 -10.24 9.61
CA GLY A 57 -8.53 -11.33 10.09
C GLY A 57 -7.92 -12.21 11.19
N GLU A 58 -6.83 -11.80 11.83
CA GLU A 58 -6.14 -12.54 12.88
C GLU A 58 -6.72 -12.36 14.28
N GLN A 59 -7.38 -11.24 14.59
CA GLN A 59 -7.78 -10.98 15.98
C GLN A 59 -9.24 -10.56 16.07
N PRO A 60 -10.17 -11.51 16.32
CA PRO A 60 -11.55 -11.17 16.62
C PRO A 60 -11.61 -10.49 17.99
N LEU A 61 -12.02 -9.22 18.00
CA LEU A 61 -12.15 -8.39 19.20
C LEU A 61 -13.61 -8.16 19.53
N LEU A 62 -13.93 -8.18 20.82
CA LEU A 62 -15.20 -7.68 21.33
C LEU A 62 -15.22 -6.15 21.32
N PRO A 63 -16.39 -5.50 21.42
CA PRO A 63 -16.47 -4.05 21.48
C PRO A 63 -15.53 -3.45 22.53
N TYR A 64 -14.81 -2.41 22.12
CA TYR A 64 -13.83 -1.68 22.94
C TYR A 64 -12.62 -2.49 23.41
N GLU A 65 -12.37 -3.69 22.86
CA GLU A 65 -11.09 -4.35 23.12
C GLU A 65 -9.96 -3.75 22.28
N SER A 66 -8.73 -3.85 22.79
CA SER A 66 -7.53 -3.45 22.06
C SER A 66 -6.72 -4.66 21.60
N CYS A 67 -5.94 -4.43 20.56
CA CYS A 67 -5.02 -5.40 19.99
C CYS A 67 -3.60 -5.13 20.52
N ASN A 68 -3.02 -6.07 21.26
CA ASN A 68 -1.65 -5.97 21.76
C ASN A 68 -0.81 -7.11 21.18
N LEU A 69 0.01 -6.78 20.18
CA LEU A 69 0.63 -7.74 19.27
C LEU A 69 2.14 -7.80 19.41
N GLY A 70 2.70 -8.99 19.22
CA GLY A 70 4.14 -9.20 19.03
C GLY A 70 4.40 -10.44 18.19
N SER A 71 5.55 -10.51 17.52
CA SER A 71 5.89 -11.64 16.66
C SER A 71 7.31 -12.15 16.91
N ILE A 72 7.45 -13.48 17.08
CA ILE A 72 8.73 -14.16 17.24
C ILE A 72 9.33 -14.46 15.86
N ASN A 73 10.58 -14.06 15.62
CA ASN A 73 11.31 -14.44 14.40
C ASN A 73 11.85 -15.87 14.49
N LEU A 74 11.12 -16.82 13.89
CA LEU A 74 11.42 -18.25 13.93
C LEU A 74 12.79 -18.62 13.31
N SER A 75 13.28 -17.81 12.35
CA SER A 75 14.58 -18.01 11.70
C SER A 75 15.78 -17.90 12.65
N LYS A 76 15.58 -17.44 13.90
CA LYS A 76 16.64 -17.29 14.91
C LYS A 76 16.77 -18.47 15.87
N PHE A 77 15.98 -19.53 15.66
CA PHE A 77 15.89 -20.70 16.54
C PHE A 77 16.31 -22.00 15.84
N VAL A 78 17.10 -21.92 14.77
CA VAL A 78 17.69 -23.10 14.12
C VAL A 78 19.16 -23.22 14.50
N LYS A 79 19.57 -24.41 14.96
CA LYS A 79 20.93 -24.72 15.37
C LYS A 79 21.79 -25.18 14.20
N GLY A 80 23.06 -24.81 14.26
CA GLY A 80 24.09 -25.26 13.32
C GLY A 80 24.01 -24.58 11.96
N LYS A 81 24.68 -25.18 10.97
CA LYS A 81 24.71 -24.67 9.61
C LYS A 81 23.34 -24.87 8.92
N PRO A 82 22.83 -23.88 8.18
CA PRO A 82 21.59 -24.03 7.42
C PRO A 82 21.68 -25.16 6.39
N ALA A 83 20.65 -26.01 6.32
CA ALA A 83 20.61 -27.16 5.42
C ALA A 83 20.68 -26.76 3.93
N TYR A 84 20.14 -25.59 3.56
CA TYR A 84 20.23 -25.08 2.19
C TYR A 84 21.67 -24.85 1.72
N GLU A 85 22.63 -24.58 2.61
CA GLU A 85 24.05 -24.38 2.22
C GLU A 85 24.73 -25.70 1.85
N GLU A 86 24.13 -26.83 2.24
CA GLU A 86 24.57 -28.18 1.91
C GLU A 86 23.69 -28.80 0.81
N GLY A 87 22.68 -28.07 0.32
CA GLY A 87 21.68 -28.59 -0.61
C GLY A 87 20.90 -29.76 0.00
N LYS A 88 20.77 -29.83 1.33
CA LYS A 88 20.09 -30.92 2.02
C LYS A 88 18.59 -30.65 2.13
N VAL A 89 17.80 -31.60 1.66
CA VAL A 89 16.38 -31.72 1.98
C VAL A 89 16.26 -32.67 3.18
N SER A 90 15.56 -32.23 4.22
CA SER A 90 15.39 -32.95 5.49
C SER A 90 13.96 -33.49 5.61
N THR A 91 13.73 -34.41 6.55
CA THR A 91 12.37 -34.76 7.01
C THR A 91 11.99 -33.89 8.22
N ALA A 92 10.70 -33.87 8.58
CA ALA A 92 10.25 -33.16 9.77
C ALA A 92 10.99 -33.64 11.04
N GLU A 93 11.22 -34.94 11.20
CA GLU A 93 11.85 -35.52 12.38
C GLU A 93 13.32 -35.09 12.53
N GLU A 94 14.03 -34.91 11.41
CA GLU A 94 15.38 -34.35 11.41
C GLU A 94 15.36 -32.84 11.70
N ALA A 95 14.41 -32.12 11.09
CA ALA A 95 14.27 -30.68 11.24
C ALA A 95 13.95 -30.30 12.69
N LEU A 96 13.00 -30.98 13.34
CA LEU A 96 12.59 -30.69 14.72
C LEU A 96 13.74 -30.83 15.74
N LYS A 97 14.72 -31.71 15.47
CA LYS A 97 15.92 -31.86 16.31
C LYS A 97 16.89 -30.69 16.20
N LYS A 98 16.86 -29.93 15.10
CA LYS A 98 17.69 -28.74 14.90
C LYS A 98 17.08 -27.49 15.52
N ILE A 99 15.84 -27.52 15.99
CA ILE A 99 15.19 -26.36 16.60
C ILE A 99 15.73 -26.14 18.03
N ASP A 100 16.02 -24.89 18.38
CA ASP A 100 16.43 -24.47 19.70
C ASP A 100 15.22 -24.23 20.62
N TRP A 101 14.60 -25.32 21.06
CA TRP A 101 13.41 -25.29 21.91
C TRP A 101 13.60 -24.54 23.23
N GLU A 102 14.78 -24.63 23.84
CA GLU A 102 15.06 -23.93 25.11
C GLU A 102 15.14 -22.42 24.92
N LYS A 103 15.83 -21.96 23.86
CA LYS A 103 15.85 -20.54 23.53
C LYS A 103 14.47 -20.04 23.10
N LEU A 104 13.72 -20.85 22.36
CA LEU A 104 12.34 -20.49 21.96
C LEU A 104 11.45 -20.35 23.19
N ARG A 105 11.56 -21.25 24.18
CA ARG A 105 10.86 -21.19 25.46
C ARG A 105 11.11 -19.86 26.17
N GLU A 106 12.38 -19.51 26.34
CA GLU A 106 12.78 -18.26 26.99
C GLU A 106 12.15 -17.05 26.30
N ILE A 107 12.22 -17.00 24.97
CA ILE A 107 11.66 -15.89 24.19
C ILE A 107 10.14 -15.85 24.24
N VAL A 108 9.45 -17.00 24.20
CA VAL A 108 7.99 -17.05 24.37
C VAL A 108 7.60 -16.48 25.73
N HIS A 109 8.25 -16.92 26.81
CA HIS A 109 7.96 -16.45 28.16
C HIS A 109 8.23 -14.96 28.32
N LEU A 110 9.36 -14.48 27.79
CA LEU A 110 9.70 -13.07 27.79
C LEU A 110 8.68 -12.23 27.00
N SER A 111 8.25 -12.73 25.84
CA SER A 111 7.29 -12.03 24.98
C SER A 111 5.93 -11.91 25.64
N VAL A 112 5.40 -12.98 26.23
CA VAL A 112 4.11 -12.95 26.94
C VAL A 112 4.16 -11.97 28.11
N HIS A 113 5.24 -12.00 28.91
CA HIS A 113 5.39 -11.06 30.01
C HIS A 113 5.54 -9.61 29.52
N PHE A 114 6.31 -9.39 28.44
CA PHE A 114 6.45 -8.08 27.83
C PHE A 114 5.11 -7.54 27.34
N LEU A 115 4.34 -8.34 26.61
CA LEU A 115 3.01 -7.96 26.14
C LEU A 115 2.06 -7.68 27.31
N ASP A 116 2.06 -8.49 28.38
CA ASP A 116 1.25 -8.19 29.58
C ASP A 116 1.62 -6.84 30.20
N ASN A 117 2.91 -6.47 30.23
CA ASN A 117 3.34 -5.17 30.73
C ASN A 117 2.93 -4.01 29.81
N VAL A 118 2.92 -4.22 28.48
CA VAL A 118 2.46 -3.22 27.51
C VAL A 118 1.04 -2.77 27.83
N ILE A 119 0.16 -3.68 28.27
CA ILE A 119 -1.22 -3.34 28.66
C ILE A 119 -1.25 -2.27 29.75
N ASP A 120 -0.35 -2.36 30.73
CA ASP A 120 -0.35 -1.48 31.90
C ASP A 120 0.25 -0.10 31.59
N VAL A 121 1.18 -0.02 30.64
CA VAL A 121 1.83 1.25 30.24
C VAL A 121 1.15 1.92 29.04
N ASN A 122 0.25 1.23 28.35
CA ASN A 122 -0.40 1.76 27.16
C ASN A 122 -1.30 2.96 27.49
N TYR A 123 -1.26 3.98 26.64
CA TYR A 123 -2.19 5.09 26.70
C TYR A 123 -3.39 4.80 25.79
N PHE A 124 -4.59 4.78 26.38
CA PHE A 124 -5.81 4.45 25.66
C PHE A 124 -6.56 5.73 25.25
N PRO A 125 -7.04 5.84 24.00
CA PRO A 125 -7.73 7.04 23.53
C PRO A 125 -9.12 7.22 24.16
N PHE A 126 -9.76 6.12 24.59
CA PHE A 126 -11.09 6.11 25.22
C PHE A 126 -11.07 5.29 26.51
N GLU A 127 -11.78 5.73 27.54
CA GLU A 127 -11.81 5.07 28.85
C GLU A 127 -12.51 3.70 28.77
N GLU A 128 -13.47 3.54 27.87
CA GLU A 128 -14.13 2.27 27.58
C GLU A 128 -13.12 1.22 27.10
N ILE A 129 -12.18 1.64 26.23
CA ILE A 129 -11.14 0.74 25.72
C ILE A 129 -10.18 0.33 26.83
N LYS A 130 -9.79 1.28 27.67
CA LYS A 130 -8.94 1.02 28.83
C LYS A 130 -9.60 0.04 29.79
N LYS A 131 -10.86 0.28 30.14
CA LYS A 131 -11.63 -0.59 31.05
C LYS A 131 -11.73 -2.01 30.51
N MET A 132 -12.07 -2.17 29.23
CA MET A 132 -12.22 -3.50 28.64
C MET A 132 -10.88 -4.22 28.48
N THR A 133 -9.84 -3.51 28.03
CA THR A 133 -8.49 -4.07 27.87
C THR A 133 -7.92 -4.53 29.22
N LEU A 134 -8.07 -3.75 30.29
CA LEU A 134 -7.61 -4.14 31.62
C LEU A 134 -8.44 -5.31 32.21
N ALA A 135 -9.71 -5.44 31.83
CA ALA A 135 -10.59 -6.49 32.33
C ALA A 135 -10.32 -7.87 31.68
N ASN A 136 -9.92 -7.90 30.41
CA ASN A 136 -9.68 -9.15 29.67
C ASN A 136 -8.19 -9.45 29.47
N ARG A 137 -7.35 -8.42 29.43
CA ARG A 137 -5.89 -8.50 29.26
C ARG A 137 -5.46 -9.37 28.08
N LYS A 138 -6.18 -9.30 26.96
CA LYS A 138 -5.86 -10.07 25.74
C LYS A 138 -4.51 -9.64 25.17
N VAL A 139 -3.70 -10.62 24.79
CA VAL A 139 -2.47 -10.41 24.03
C VAL A 139 -2.45 -11.32 22.82
N GLY A 140 -1.62 -10.96 21.85
CA GLY A 140 -1.50 -11.64 20.58
C GLY A 140 -0.03 -11.88 20.22
N LEU A 141 0.53 -12.98 20.71
CA LEU A 141 1.85 -13.44 20.33
C LEU A 141 1.76 -14.32 19.07
N GLY A 142 2.39 -13.84 18.00
CA GLY A 142 2.52 -14.52 16.72
C GLY A 142 3.94 -14.86 16.36
N VAL A 143 4.14 -15.16 15.07
CA VAL A 143 5.42 -15.54 14.50
C VAL A 143 5.69 -14.80 13.20
N MET A 144 6.96 -14.71 12.82
CA MET A 144 7.44 -14.33 11.50
C MET A 144 8.67 -15.16 11.14
N GLY A 145 9.13 -15.10 9.90
CA GLY A 145 10.33 -15.83 9.45
C GLY A 145 10.13 -17.33 9.34
N PHE A 146 8.89 -17.80 9.15
CA PHE A 146 8.61 -19.24 9.02
C PHE A 146 9.22 -19.85 7.74
N ALA A 147 9.13 -19.17 6.60
CA ALA A 147 9.75 -19.66 5.36
C ALA A 147 11.28 -19.74 5.49
N ASP A 148 11.90 -18.73 6.08
CA ASP A 148 13.34 -18.71 6.39
C ASP A 148 13.74 -19.87 7.30
N MET A 149 12.95 -20.15 8.35
CA MET A 149 13.16 -21.29 9.23
C MET A 149 13.10 -22.62 8.46
N LEU A 150 12.09 -22.81 7.61
CA LEU A 150 11.96 -24.01 6.78
C LEU A 150 13.16 -24.20 5.85
N LEU A 151 13.64 -23.14 5.21
CA LEU A 151 14.85 -23.18 4.39
C LEU A 151 16.07 -23.61 5.21
N GLN A 152 16.27 -23.01 6.38
CA GLN A 152 17.39 -23.37 7.27
C GLN A 152 17.33 -24.82 7.75
N LEU A 153 16.12 -25.35 7.92
CA LEU A 153 15.87 -26.75 8.29
C LEU A 153 15.95 -27.71 7.09
N GLY A 154 15.89 -27.20 5.87
CA GLY A 154 15.90 -28.01 4.64
C GLY A 154 14.53 -28.60 4.33
N ILE A 155 13.45 -27.91 4.68
CA ILE A 155 12.08 -28.35 4.44
C ILE A 155 11.45 -27.50 3.32
N PRO A 156 11.02 -28.10 2.20
CA PRO A 156 10.23 -27.40 1.20
C PRO A 156 8.90 -26.92 1.79
N TYR A 157 8.52 -25.67 1.53
CA TYR A 157 7.25 -25.13 2.01
C TYR A 157 6.05 -25.92 1.47
N SER A 158 6.15 -26.41 0.24
CA SER A 158 5.15 -27.24 -0.43
C SER A 158 4.95 -28.64 0.18
N SER A 159 5.79 -29.06 1.13
CA SER A 159 5.80 -30.44 1.67
C SER A 159 4.85 -30.65 2.85
N GLN A 160 4.48 -31.91 3.11
CA GLN A 160 3.78 -32.28 4.35
C GLN A 160 4.65 -32.14 5.61
N ASP A 161 5.97 -32.23 5.46
CA ASP A 161 6.88 -32.02 6.58
C ASP A 161 6.85 -30.57 7.06
N ALA A 162 6.60 -29.60 6.18
CA ALA A 162 6.36 -28.20 6.56
C ALA A 162 5.12 -28.06 7.46
N VAL A 163 4.05 -28.82 7.18
CA VAL A 163 2.81 -28.83 7.98
C VAL A 163 3.08 -29.39 9.37
N LYS A 164 3.83 -30.49 9.47
CA LYS A 164 4.24 -31.05 10.78
C LYS A 164 5.10 -30.07 11.58
N VAL A 165 6.08 -29.42 10.94
CA VAL A 165 6.94 -28.43 11.60
C VAL A 165 6.13 -27.23 12.07
N ALA A 166 5.21 -26.71 11.25
CA ALA A 166 4.27 -25.66 11.63
C ALA A 166 3.48 -26.05 12.89
N GLU A 167 2.93 -27.26 12.90
CA GLU A 167 2.11 -27.77 13.99
C GLU A 167 2.90 -27.86 15.31
N GLU A 168 4.07 -28.50 15.30
CA GLU A 168 4.89 -28.68 16.49
C GLU A 168 5.45 -27.36 17.04
N VAL A 169 5.87 -26.45 16.15
CA VAL A 169 6.36 -25.12 16.57
C VAL A 169 5.25 -24.30 17.23
N MET A 170 4.07 -24.23 16.61
CA MET A 170 2.99 -23.42 17.18
C MET A 170 2.41 -24.05 18.44
N LYS A 171 2.31 -25.38 18.50
CA LYS A 171 1.94 -26.11 19.71
C LYS A 171 2.86 -25.76 20.87
N PHE A 172 4.17 -25.82 20.66
CA PHE A 172 5.15 -25.47 21.68
C PHE A 172 4.98 -24.01 22.15
N ILE A 173 4.83 -23.07 21.22
CA ILE A 173 4.62 -21.65 21.55
C ILE A 173 3.36 -21.47 22.41
N GLN A 174 2.25 -22.11 22.03
CA GLN A 174 1.00 -22.02 22.79
C GLN A 174 1.12 -22.62 24.18
N GLU A 175 1.68 -23.82 24.31
CA GLU A 175 1.86 -24.47 25.60
C GLU A 175 2.75 -23.65 26.55
N GLU A 176 3.83 -23.08 26.04
CA GLU A 176 4.72 -22.22 26.82
C GLU A 176 4.10 -20.85 27.14
N ALA A 177 3.31 -20.28 26.23
CA ALA A 177 2.58 -19.04 26.49
C ALA A 177 1.54 -19.22 27.59
N VAL A 178 0.80 -20.34 27.59
CA VAL A 178 -0.16 -20.69 28.65
C VAL A 178 0.54 -20.84 29.99
N LYS A 179 1.63 -21.61 30.05
CA LYS A 179 2.44 -21.76 31.27
C LYS A 179 2.88 -20.41 31.81
N LYS A 180 3.37 -19.53 30.94
CA LYS A 180 3.80 -18.19 31.36
C LYS A 180 2.62 -17.38 31.89
N SER A 181 1.47 -17.39 31.23
CA SER A 181 0.28 -16.65 31.69
C SER A 181 -0.24 -17.16 33.04
N MET A 182 -0.19 -18.47 33.29
CA MET A 182 -0.51 -19.06 34.59
C MET A 182 0.47 -18.59 35.67
N GLU A 183 1.77 -18.61 35.39
CA GLU A 183 2.80 -18.05 36.28
C GLU A 183 2.53 -16.57 36.57
N LEU A 184 2.16 -15.78 35.53
CA LEU A 184 1.77 -14.38 35.72
C LEU A 184 0.56 -14.23 36.64
N ALA A 185 -0.42 -15.12 36.54
CA ALA A 185 -1.61 -15.07 37.36
C ALA A 185 -1.31 -15.29 38.85
N GLU A 186 -0.33 -16.14 39.19
CA GLU A 186 0.04 -16.43 40.57
C GLU A 186 0.56 -15.21 41.33
N TYR A 187 1.37 -14.36 40.67
CA TYR A 187 1.98 -13.21 41.33
C TYR A 187 1.23 -11.88 41.08
N LYS A 188 0.57 -11.71 39.94
CA LYS A 188 -0.13 -10.48 39.53
C LYS A 188 -1.65 -10.57 39.62
N GLY A 189 -2.19 -11.77 39.88
CA GLY A 189 -3.62 -12.08 39.82
C GLY A 189 -4.10 -12.39 38.40
N SER A 190 -5.18 -13.19 38.32
CA SER A 190 -5.86 -13.49 37.06
C SER A 190 -6.47 -12.25 36.40
N PHE A 191 -6.77 -12.31 35.10
CA PHE A 191 -7.54 -11.25 34.46
C PHE A 191 -8.93 -11.11 35.11
N PRO A 192 -9.45 -9.89 35.32
CA PRO A 192 -10.69 -9.65 36.06
C PRO A 192 -11.93 -10.41 35.58
N ASN A 193 -12.10 -10.60 34.27
CA ASN A 193 -13.28 -11.29 33.71
C ASN A 193 -13.13 -12.82 33.62
N ILE A 194 -12.19 -13.45 34.33
CA ILE A 194 -11.91 -14.89 34.23
C ILE A 194 -13.13 -15.78 34.51
N ASP A 195 -14.02 -15.38 35.42
CA ASP A 195 -15.22 -16.14 35.75
C ASP A 195 -16.25 -16.20 34.61
N LYS A 196 -16.13 -15.30 33.62
CA LYS A 196 -16.95 -15.29 32.40
C LYS A 196 -16.28 -16.05 31.24
N SER A 197 -15.10 -16.60 31.46
CA SER A 197 -14.30 -17.28 30.44
C SER A 197 -14.45 -18.81 30.54
N ILE A 198 -13.78 -19.50 29.62
CA ILE A 198 -13.71 -20.97 29.61
C ILE A 198 -12.75 -21.53 30.68
N TYR A 199 -11.87 -20.69 31.24
CA TYR A 199 -10.81 -21.16 32.15
C TYR A 199 -11.37 -21.52 33.53
N LYS A 200 -10.84 -22.61 34.09
CA LYS A 200 -11.12 -23.07 35.46
C LYS A 200 -9.89 -23.00 36.38
N HIS A 201 -8.75 -22.60 35.83
CA HIS A 201 -7.49 -22.37 36.52
C HIS A 201 -7.07 -20.91 36.35
N PRO A 202 -6.17 -20.38 37.21
CA PRO A 202 -5.66 -19.02 37.09
C PRO A 202 -5.03 -18.76 35.72
N MET A 203 -5.31 -17.60 35.15
CA MET A 203 -4.77 -17.12 33.88
C MET A 203 -4.66 -15.60 33.94
N ARG A 204 -3.51 -15.05 33.52
CA ARG A 204 -3.32 -13.59 33.51
C ARG A 204 -3.95 -12.92 32.31
N ASN A 205 -4.09 -13.63 31.20
CA ASN A 205 -4.55 -13.10 29.91
C ASN A 205 -5.69 -13.98 29.37
N ALA A 206 -6.74 -13.35 28.82
CA ALA A 206 -7.86 -14.10 28.24
C ALA A 206 -7.50 -14.82 26.93
N THR A 207 -6.59 -14.25 26.14
CA THR A 207 -5.99 -14.85 24.94
C THR A 207 -4.51 -14.52 24.90
N LEU A 208 -3.73 -15.39 24.26
CA LEU A 208 -2.27 -15.34 24.26
C LEU A 208 -1.68 -15.26 22.86
N THR A 209 -2.27 -15.96 21.90
CA THR A 209 -1.67 -16.15 20.57
C THR A 209 -2.54 -15.65 19.43
N THR A 210 -1.89 -15.10 18.43
CA THR A 210 -2.49 -14.64 17.16
C THR A 210 -1.40 -14.51 16.11
N ILE A 211 -1.69 -14.80 14.84
CA ILE A 211 -0.69 -14.59 13.78
C ILE A 211 -1.11 -13.40 12.93
N ALA A 212 -0.58 -12.23 13.27
CA ALA A 212 -0.82 -10.98 12.57
C ALA A 212 0.07 -10.79 11.33
N PRO A 213 -0.32 -9.93 10.37
CA PRO A 213 0.58 -9.49 9.31
C PRO A 213 1.83 -8.83 9.89
N THR A 214 3.01 -9.26 9.42
CA THR A 214 4.27 -8.72 9.91
C THR A 214 5.01 -7.88 8.87
N GLY A 215 4.30 -7.25 7.93
CA GLY A 215 4.90 -6.55 6.79
C GLY A 215 6.08 -5.64 7.16
N SER A 216 5.85 -4.62 7.99
CA SER A 216 6.90 -3.68 8.40
C SER A 216 7.98 -4.32 9.29
N ILE A 217 7.58 -5.13 10.28
CA ILE A 217 8.53 -5.68 11.27
C ILE A 217 9.40 -6.80 10.69
N SER A 218 8.90 -7.55 9.71
CA SER A 218 9.68 -8.58 8.99
C SER A 218 10.71 -7.94 8.07
N MET A 219 10.39 -6.81 7.43
CA MET A 219 11.37 -6.00 6.69
C MET A 219 12.48 -5.45 7.61
N ILE A 220 12.13 -4.96 8.81
CA ILE A 220 13.12 -4.49 9.79
C ILE A 220 14.00 -5.65 10.27
N ALA A 221 13.40 -6.83 10.48
CA ALA A 221 14.11 -8.02 10.95
C ALA A 221 14.82 -8.81 9.83
N ASP A 222 14.71 -8.36 8.58
CA ASP A 222 15.22 -9.01 7.36
C ASP A 222 14.84 -10.50 7.30
N THR A 223 13.54 -10.79 7.30
CA THR A 223 13.01 -12.17 7.28
C THR A 223 11.65 -12.25 6.57
N SER A 224 11.14 -13.47 6.28
CA SER A 224 9.81 -13.64 5.70
C SER A 224 8.70 -13.11 6.61
N SER A 225 7.61 -12.61 6.02
CA SER A 225 6.46 -12.14 6.79
C SER A 225 5.62 -13.30 7.33
N GLY A 226 5.28 -13.27 8.61
CA GLY A 226 4.31 -14.15 9.24
C GLY A 226 4.64 -15.62 8.99
N ILE A 227 3.61 -16.34 8.56
CA ILE A 227 3.71 -17.71 8.04
C ILE A 227 3.58 -17.74 6.51
N GLU A 228 3.96 -16.67 5.82
CA GLU A 228 3.91 -16.61 4.36
C GLU A 228 5.11 -17.30 3.72
N PRO A 229 4.93 -17.95 2.56
CA PRO A 229 6.05 -18.38 1.73
C PRO A 229 6.80 -17.18 1.13
N LEU A 230 7.96 -17.45 0.52
CA LEU A 230 8.69 -16.43 -0.20
C LEU A 230 7.93 -16.00 -1.46
N PHE A 231 7.67 -14.71 -1.62
CA PHE A 231 6.98 -14.23 -2.82
C PHE A 231 7.90 -14.17 -4.05
N SER A 232 9.15 -13.73 -3.86
CA SER A 232 10.18 -13.72 -4.90
C SER A 232 11.56 -13.96 -4.29
N LEU A 233 12.46 -14.58 -5.04
CA LEU A 233 13.84 -14.84 -4.65
C LEU A 233 14.80 -13.74 -5.09
N ALA A 234 14.45 -12.97 -6.13
CA ALA A 234 15.20 -11.80 -6.55
C ALA A 234 14.27 -10.79 -7.22
N TYR A 235 14.60 -9.50 -7.12
CA TYR A 235 13.88 -8.44 -7.80
C TYR A 235 14.81 -7.27 -8.10
N THR A 236 14.48 -6.53 -9.16
CA THR A 236 15.23 -5.35 -9.57
C THR A 236 14.49 -4.10 -9.13
N LYS A 237 15.17 -3.21 -8.42
CA LYS A 237 14.63 -1.90 -8.04
C LYS A 237 15.44 -0.81 -8.72
N THR A 238 14.77 0.02 -9.52
CA THR A 238 15.37 1.24 -10.08
C THR A 238 15.52 2.26 -8.96
N VAL A 239 16.76 2.65 -8.65
CA VAL A 239 17.04 3.69 -7.66
C VAL A 239 17.15 5.06 -8.30
N LEU A 240 17.07 6.11 -7.47
CA LEU A 240 17.27 7.51 -7.88
C LEU A 240 18.62 7.63 -8.59
N GLY A 241 18.59 7.88 -9.90
CA GLY A 241 19.77 7.85 -10.78
C GLY A 241 19.64 6.94 -12.00
N GLY A 242 18.59 6.12 -12.08
CA GLY A 242 18.32 5.25 -13.23
C GLY A 242 19.09 3.94 -13.23
N GLU A 243 19.89 3.68 -12.19
CA GLU A 243 20.54 2.38 -11.99
C GLU A 243 19.56 1.34 -11.47
N ASN A 244 19.61 0.16 -12.06
CA ASN A 244 18.84 -1.00 -11.65
C ASN A 244 19.65 -1.79 -10.62
N LEU A 245 19.24 -1.73 -9.35
CA LEU A 245 19.84 -2.53 -8.29
C LEU A 245 19.12 -3.87 -8.17
N LEU A 246 19.89 -4.94 -8.29
CA LEU A 246 19.42 -6.30 -8.08
C LEU A 246 19.42 -6.62 -6.58
N TYR A 247 18.24 -6.93 -6.05
CA TYR A 247 18.06 -7.42 -4.68
C TYR A 247 17.79 -8.92 -4.74
N ILE A 248 18.55 -9.70 -3.97
CA ILE A 248 18.46 -11.16 -3.92
C ILE A 248 18.14 -11.57 -2.49
N ASN A 249 17.28 -12.57 -2.32
CA ASN A 249 17.02 -13.19 -1.04
C ASN A 249 18.35 -13.72 -0.45
N SER A 250 18.66 -13.30 0.77
CA SER A 250 19.94 -13.57 1.42
C SER A 250 20.22 -15.07 1.62
N HIS A 251 19.19 -15.87 1.88
CA HIS A 251 19.32 -17.32 1.99
C HIS A 251 19.62 -17.96 0.63
N PHE A 252 18.96 -17.50 -0.44
CA PHE A 252 19.19 -18.01 -1.79
C PHE A 252 20.60 -17.66 -2.30
N GLU A 253 21.06 -16.43 -2.09
CA GLU A 253 22.42 -16.03 -2.43
C GLU A 253 23.47 -16.86 -1.68
N ARG A 254 23.28 -17.08 -0.38
CA ARG A 254 24.16 -17.93 0.42
C ARG A 254 24.19 -19.37 -0.09
N ALA A 255 23.03 -19.94 -0.42
CA ALA A 255 22.94 -21.27 -1.03
C ALA A 255 23.74 -21.34 -2.34
N ALA A 256 23.54 -20.35 -3.22
CA ALA A 256 24.22 -20.25 -4.51
C ALA A 256 25.75 -20.15 -4.38
N ARG A 257 26.23 -19.36 -3.43
CA ARG A 257 27.66 -19.23 -3.16
C ARG A 257 28.24 -20.50 -2.54
N ALA A 258 27.55 -21.10 -1.56
CA ALA A 258 28.01 -22.31 -0.87
C ALA A 258 28.11 -23.53 -1.80
N LEU A 259 27.17 -23.65 -2.75
CA LEU A 259 27.10 -24.77 -3.69
C LEU A 259 27.74 -24.46 -5.06
N GLY A 260 28.34 -23.27 -5.21
CA GLY A 260 29.13 -22.93 -6.39
C GLY A 260 28.34 -22.69 -7.69
N PHE A 261 27.03 -22.41 -7.60
CA PHE A 261 26.20 -22.08 -8.78
C PHE A 261 25.89 -20.58 -8.92
N TYR A 262 26.47 -19.73 -8.06
CA TYR A 262 26.28 -18.29 -8.16
C TYR A 262 26.93 -17.72 -9.43
N SER A 263 26.13 -17.07 -10.27
CA SER A 263 26.59 -16.14 -11.31
C SER A 263 25.66 -14.92 -11.35
N ARG A 264 26.18 -13.77 -11.79
CA ARG A 264 25.37 -12.55 -11.88
C ARG A 264 24.24 -12.73 -12.89
N GLU A 265 24.54 -13.38 -14.00
CA GLU A 265 23.61 -13.68 -15.08
C GLU A 265 22.46 -14.54 -14.58
N LEU A 266 22.74 -15.60 -13.80
CA LEU A 266 21.71 -16.44 -13.20
C LEU A 266 20.82 -15.65 -12.22
N MET A 267 21.40 -14.75 -11.42
CA MET A 267 20.62 -13.95 -10.47
C MET A 267 19.71 -12.94 -11.19
N GLU A 268 20.17 -12.37 -12.31
CA GLU A 268 19.36 -11.51 -13.17
C GLU A 268 18.23 -12.29 -13.87
N GLU A 269 18.49 -13.54 -14.30
CA GLU A 269 17.44 -14.41 -14.83
C GLU A 269 16.39 -14.78 -13.77
N VAL A 270 16.83 -15.13 -12.55
CA VAL A 270 15.95 -15.44 -11.42
C VAL A 270 15.11 -14.22 -11.01
N ALA A 271 15.65 -13.01 -11.06
CA ALA A 271 14.89 -11.79 -10.76
C ALA A 271 13.71 -11.55 -11.70
N GLY A 272 13.83 -12.06 -12.94
CA GLY A 272 12.75 -12.04 -13.92
C GLY A 272 11.79 -13.22 -13.83
N ALA A 273 12.02 -14.20 -12.96
CA ALA A 273 11.24 -15.42 -12.89
C ALA A 273 10.34 -15.45 -11.65
N ARG A 274 9.12 -15.96 -11.82
CA ARG A 274 8.18 -16.25 -10.71
C ARG A 274 8.57 -17.52 -9.96
N SER A 275 9.28 -18.42 -10.62
CA SER A 275 9.64 -19.74 -10.12
C SER A 275 11.03 -20.11 -10.62
N ILE A 276 11.76 -20.89 -9.82
CA ILE A 276 13.07 -21.44 -10.21
C ILE A 276 13.00 -22.92 -10.60
N LYS A 277 11.80 -23.52 -10.65
CA LYS A 277 11.63 -24.97 -10.87
C LYS A 277 12.20 -25.46 -12.19
N ASP A 278 12.21 -24.64 -13.23
CA ASP A 278 12.69 -25.03 -14.56
C ASP A 278 14.16 -24.70 -14.84
N PHE A 279 14.85 -24.09 -13.87
CA PHE A 279 16.24 -23.64 -14.03
C PHE A 279 17.24 -24.81 -13.90
N LYS A 280 17.73 -25.32 -15.04
CA LYS A 280 18.72 -26.41 -15.07
C LYS A 280 20.06 -26.06 -14.42
N GLY A 281 20.41 -24.78 -14.36
CA GLY A 281 21.62 -24.29 -13.69
C GLY A 281 21.56 -24.32 -12.15
N ILE A 282 20.38 -24.59 -11.58
CA ILE A 282 20.18 -24.64 -10.13
C ILE A 282 20.01 -26.12 -9.70
N PRO A 283 20.76 -26.59 -8.67
CA PRO A 283 20.63 -27.94 -8.14
C PRO A 283 19.17 -28.29 -7.79
N GLU A 284 18.76 -29.53 -8.06
CA GLU A 284 17.38 -29.98 -7.82
C GLU A 284 16.94 -29.80 -6.37
N SER A 285 17.83 -30.03 -5.41
CA SER A 285 17.52 -29.81 -3.99
C SER A 285 17.22 -28.35 -3.68
N ILE A 286 17.95 -27.41 -4.27
CA ILE A 286 17.69 -25.97 -4.10
C ILE A 286 16.38 -25.57 -4.79
N ARG A 287 16.12 -26.08 -5.99
CA ARG A 287 14.83 -25.88 -6.67
C ARG A 287 13.66 -26.40 -5.85
N LYS A 288 13.83 -27.48 -5.08
CA LYS A 288 12.81 -27.99 -4.15
C LYS A 288 12.65 -27.11 -2.90
N LEU A 289 13.75 -26.63 -2.31
CA LEU A 289 13.70 -25.87 -1.06
C LEU A 289 13.12 -24.46 -1.22
N PHE A 290 13.55 -23.75 -2.26
CA PHE A 290 13.17 -22.35 -2.48
C PHE A 290 11.89 -22.24 -3.31
N ASP A 291 10.81 -22.85 -2.80
CA ASP A 291 9.45 -22.63 -3.30
C ASP A 291 9.10 -21.15 -3.21
N THR A 292 8.63 -20.57 -4.31
CA THR A 292 7.93 -19.29 -4.23
C THR A 292 6.44 -19.50 -4.00
N THR A 293 5.74 -18.43 -3.65
CA THR A 293 4.27 -18.40 -3.59
C THR A 293 3.60 -19.01 -4.83
N PHE A 294 4.20 -18.85 -6.01
CA PHE A 294 3.65 -19.34 -7.27
C PHE A 294 3.85 -20.84 -7.50
N ASP A 295 4.75 -21.47 -6.72
CA ASP A 295 5.03 -22.90 -6.75
C ASP A 295 4.11 -23.71 -5.81
N ILE A 296 3.32 -23.03 -4.98
CA ILE A 296 2.59 -23.65 -3.87
C ILE A 296 1.10 -23.73 -4.21
N GLU A 297 0.57 -24.94 -4.17
CA GLU A 297 -0.86 -25.21 -4.35
C GLU A 297 -1.72 -24.51 -3.28
N PRO A 298 -2.89 -23.93 -3.63
CA PRO A 298 -3.76 -23.26 -2.67
C PRO A 298 -4.12 -24.11 -1.44
N MET A 299 -4.32 -25.42 -1.65
CA MET A 299 -4.62 -26.35 -0.57
C MET A 299 -3.45 -26.53 0.42
N GLN A 300 -2.21 -26.38 -0.05
CA GLN A 300 -1.04 -26.44 0.81
C GLN A 300 -0.91 -25.17 1.67
N HIS A 301 -1.27 -24.00 1.15
CA HIS A 301 -1.40 -22.79 1.96
C HIS A 301 -2.41 -23.01 3.11
N LEU A 302 -3.58 -23.58 2.81
CA LEU A 302 -4.62 -23.89 3.80
C LEU A 302 -4.12 -24.88 4.87
N ARG A 303 -3.41 -25.94 4.48
CA ARG A 303 -2.87 -26.93 5.43
C ARG A 303 -1.89 -26.31 6.42
N ILE A 304 -1.00 -25.43 5.94
CA ILE A 304 -0.09 -24.70 6.83
C ILE A 304 -0.89 -23.79 7.76
N GLN A 305 -1.87 -23.03 7.24
CA GLN A 305 -2.73 -22.19 8.08
C GLN A 305 -3.44 -23.01 9.16
N ALA A 306 -4.00 -24.17 8.79
CA ALA A 306 -4.68 -25.08 9.70
C ALA A 306 -3.75 -25.61 10.79
N ALA A 307 -2.51 -25.98 10.45
CA ALA A 307 -1.53 -26.44 11.42
C ALA A 307 -1.25 -25.39 12.51
N PHE A 308 -1.11 -24.11 12.12
CA PHE A 308 -0.98 -23.02 13.08
C PHE A 308 -2.30 -22.76 13.85
N GLN A 309 -3.43 -22.69 13.15
CA GLN A 309 -4.73 -22.33 13.72
C GLN A 309 -5.19 -23.26 14.85
N LYS A 310 -4.78 -24.54 14.83
CA LYS A 310 -5.01 -25.51 15.91
C LYS A 310 -4.52 -25.03 17.28
N TYR A 311 -3.44 -24.25 17.30
CA TYR A 311 -2.74 -23.80 18.52
C TYR A 311 -2.72 -22.28 18.63
N VAL A 312 -3.68 -21.60 17.98
CA VAL A 312 -3.85 -20.14 18.07
C VAL A 312 -5.21 -19.83 18.70
N ASP A 313 -5.21 -19.06 19.78
CA ASP A 313 -6.44 -18.67 20.50
C ASP A 313 -7.36 -17.82 19.63
N ASN A 314 -6.77 -16.82 18.98
CA ASN A 314 -7.43 -15.95 18.02
C ASN A 314 -7.39 -16.61 16.62
N ALA A 315 -7.11 -15.86 15.57
CA ALA A 315 -7.06 -16.31 14.19
C ALA A 315 -5.66 -16.10 13.56
N VAL A 316 -5.54 -16.50 12.30
CA VAL A 316 -4.30 -16.47 11.53
C VAL A 316 -4.50 -15.63 10.28
N SER A 317 -3.71 -14.58 10.13
CA SER A 317 -3.63 -13.80 8.90
C SER A 317 -2.62 -14.44 7.97
N LYS A 318 -3.14 -15.15 6.97
CA LYS A 318 -2.37 -15.78 5.91
C LYS A 318 -3.12 -15.65 4.58
N THR A 319 -2.36 -15.34 3.54
CA THR A 319 -2.86 -15.25 2.17
C THR A 319 -2.76 -16.61 1.46
N ILE A 320 -3.90 -17.09 0.98
CA ILE A 320 -4.00 -18.19 0.02
C ILE A 320 -3.84 -17.58 -1.37
N ASN A 321 -2.64 -17.71 -1.93
CA ASN A 321 -2.35 -17.20 -3.26
C ASN A 321 -2.83 -18.22 -4.29
N MET A 322 -3.44 -17.72 -5.36
CA MET A 322 -4.00 -18.53 -6.44
C MET A 322 -3.53 -17.98 -7.79
N PRO A 323 -3.33 -18.84 -8.80
CA PRO A 323 -2.96 -18.40 -10.14
C PRO A 323 -4.08 -17.56 -10.77
N ASN A 324 -3.73 -16.74 -11.78
CA ASN A 324 -4.71 -15.93 -12.51
C ASN A 324 -5.81 -16.78 -13.17
N SER A 325 -5.48 -18.02 -13.55
CA SER A 325 -6.42 -19.00 -14.10
C SER A 325 -7.43 -19.56 -13.10
N ALA A 326 -7.33 -19.24 -11.81
CA ALA A 326 -8.25 -19.74 -10.79
C ALA A 326 -9.70 -19.28 -11.03
N THR A 327 -10.60 -20.25 -11.07
CA THR A 327 -12.03 -20.03 -11.30
C THR A 327 -12.75 -19.65 -10.01
N VAL A 328 -13.99 -19.16 -10.13
CA VAL A 328 -14.86 -18.90 -8.98
C VAL A 328 -15.09 -20.17 -8.16
N GLU A 329 -15.21 -21.33 -8.80
CA GLU A 329 -15.38 -22.62 -8.11
C GLU A 329 -14.12 -23.02 -7.33
N ASP A 330 -12.93 -22.71 -7.85
CA ASP A 330 -11.68 -22.96 -7.13
C ASP A 330 -11.61 -22.12 -5.84
N VAL A 331 -12.01 -20.84 -5.91
CA VAL A 331 -12.10 -19.94 -4.76
C VAL A 331 -13.16 -20.44 -3.77
N ALA A 332 -14.35 -20.81 -4.24
CA ALA A 332 -15.43 -21.34 -3.41
C ALA A 332 -15.03 -22.64 -2.70
N ARG A 333 -14.26 -23.51 -3.38
CA ARG A 333 -13.68 -24.71 -2.76
C ARG A 333 -12.70 -24.35 -1.64
N VAL A 334 -11.82 -23.37 -1.85
CA VAL A 334 -10.88 -22.90 -0.80
C VAL A 334 -11.63 -22.44 0.46
N TYR A 335 -12.69 -21.64 0.31
CA TYR A 335 -13.52 -21.22 1.46
C TYR A 335 -14.24 -22.39 2.15
N ARG A 336 -14.82 -23.33 1.40
CA ARG A 336 -15.48 -24.52 1.97
C ARG A 336 -14.50 -25.40 2.74
N GLU A 337 -13.32 -25.64 2.18
CA GLU A 337 -12.29 -26.44 2.83
C GLU A 337 -11.75 -25.74 4.08
N ALA A 338 -11.54 -24.42 4.03
CA ALA A 338 -11.19 -23.63 5.22
C ALA A 338 -12.24 -23.76 6.33
N TYR A 339 -13.53 -23.72 5.98
CA TYR A 339 -14.63 -23.93 6.91
C TYR A 339 -14.60 -25.34 7.54
N TYR A 340 -14.45 -26.39 6.72
CA TYR A 340 -14.38 -27.77 7.22
C TYR A 340 -13.13 -28.04 8.08
N MET A 341 -12.04 -27.30 7.84
CA MET A 341 -10.82 -27.34 8.67
C MET A 341 -10.94 -26.52 9.95
N GLY A 342 -12.05 -25.79 10.17
CA GLY A 342 -12.27 -24.97 11.35
C GLY A 342 -11.41 -23.70 11.39
N LEU A 343 -11.02 -23.16 10.22
CA LEU A 343 -10.29 -21.91 10.15
C LEU A 343 -11.18 -20.74 10.56
N LYS A 344 -10.64 -19.84 11.40
CA LYS A 344 -11.40 -18.70 11.95
C LYS A 344 -11.36 -17.45 11.07
N GLY A 345 -10.40 -17.39 10.15
CA GLY A 345 -10.22 -16.31 9.18
C GLY A 345 -9.52 -16.84 7.94
N LEU A 346 -9.72 -16.17 6.81
CA LEU A 346 -9.12 -16.55 5.54
C LEU A 346 -8.90 -15.31 4.67
N THR A 347 -7.82 -15.30 3.90
CA THR A 347 -7.61 -14.29 2.85
C THR A 347 -7.24 -15.00 1.56
N VAL A 348 -7.99 -14.76 0.50
CA VAL A 348 -7.69 -15.31 -0.83
C VAL A 348 -7.17 -14.18 -1.72
N TYR A 349 -6.05 -14.43 -2.39
CA TYR A 349 -5.51 -13.53 -3.39
C TYR A 349 -5.37 -14.27 -4.72
N ARG A 350 -6.15 -13.88 -5.73
CA ARG A 350 -6.00 -14.37 -7.10
C ARG A 350 -5.06 -13.45 -7.85
N ASP A 351 -4.02 -14.01 -8.46
CA ASP A 351 -3.06 -13.23 -9.23
C ASP A 351 -3.76 -12.44 -10.36
N GLY A 352 -3.33 -11.20 -10.56
CA GLY A 352 -3.96 -10.24 -11.48
C GLY A 352 -5.33 -9.70 -11.07
N SER A 353 -5.81 -9.94 -9.84
CA SER A 353 -7.10 -9.38 -9.37
C SER A 353 -7.04 -7.92 -8.91
N ARG A 354 -5.85 -7.31 -8.86
CA ARG A 354 -5.65 -5.88 -8.55
C ARG A 354 -4.80 -5.24 -9.66
N GLU A 355 -5.20 -4.07 -10.13
CA GLU A 355 -4.54 -3.32 -11.20
C GLU A 355 -3.11 -2.88 -10.81
N GLU A 356 -2.89 -2.57 -9.53
CA GLU A 356 -1.59 -2.26 -8.96
C GLU A 356 -1.16 -3.32 -7.94
N GLN A 357 -0.16 -4.14 -8.31
CA GLN A 357 0.51 -5.06 -7.40
C GLN A 357 1.69 -4.35 -6.72
N VAL A 358 1.73 -4.40 -5.38
CA VAL A 358 2.79 -3.80 -4.55
C VAL A 358 4.14 -4.52 -4.73
N ILE A 359 4.12 -5.78 -5.17
CA ILE A 359 5.31 -6.59 -5.47
C ILE A 359 5.12 -7.19 -6.86
N LYS A 360 5.78 -6.61 -7.87
CA LYS A 360 5.85 -7.16 -9.23
C LYS A 360 7.15 -7.94 -9.39
N VAL A 361 7.08 -9.12 -10.01
CA VAL A 361 8.29 -9.80 -10.52
C VAL A 361 8.89 -8.91 -11.61
N ALA A 362 10.21 -8.79 -11.66
CA ALA A 362 10.89 -7.76 -12.46
C ALA A 362 10.63 -7.83 -13.98
N LYS A 363 9.96 -8.88 -14.48
CA LYS A 363 9.58 -9.06 -15.88
C LYS A 363 8.11 -8.81 -16.24
N GLU A 364 7.25 -8.43 -15.29
CA GLU A 364 5.92 -7.86 -15.65
C GLU A 364 5.97 -6.34 -15.82
N THR A 365 7.03 -5.87 -16.47
CA THR A 365 6.81 -4.83 -17.48
C THR A 365 6.20 -5.53 -18.67
N THR A 366 4.90 -5.34 -18.88
CA THR A 366 4.34 -5.34 -20.24
C THR A 366 5.26 -4.45 -21.07
N GLU A 367 6.18 -5.08 -21.82
CA GLU A 367 6.97 -4.41 -22.83
C GLU A 367 6.00 -3.94 -23.91
N THR A 368 5.36 -2.80 -23.67
CA THR A 368 5.12 -1.87 -24.77
C THR A 368 6.51 -1.48 -25.24
N LYS A 369 6.97 -2.14 -26.31
CA LYS A 369 8.21 -1.79 -27.02
C LYS A 369 8.14 -0.32 -27.39
N ARG A 370 8.62 0.55 -26.50
CA ARG A 370 8.79 1.96 -26.80
C ARG A 370 10.01 2.04 -27.73
N PRO A 371 9.85 2.49 -28.99
CA PRO A 371 10.96 2.60 -29.90
C PRO A 371 12.03 3.56 -29.32
N PRO A 372 13.31 3.34 -29.61
CA PRO A 372 14.40 4.16 -29.09
C PRO A 372 14.17 5.63 -29.47
N PHE A 373 13.96 6.46 -28.45
CA PHE A 373 13.52 7.84 -28.60
C PHE A 373 14.69 8.79 -28.90
N THR A 374 14.96 8.99 -30.18
CA THR A 374 15.72 10.16 -30.68
C THR A 374 14.97 10.91 -31.79
N THR A 375 13.86 10.36 -32.28
CA THR A 375 12.99 10.96 -33.31
C THR A 375 11.55 11.07 -32.82
N PRO A 376 10.83 12.18 -33.09
CA PRO A 376 9.45 12.35 -32.66
C PRO A 376 8.53 11.30 -33.30
N ARG A 377 7.67 10.65 -32.49
CA ARG A 377 6.61 9.75 -32.98
C ARG A 377 5.79 10.41 -34.11
N PRO A 378 5.49 9.71 -35.22
CA PRO A 378 4.64 10.25 -36.28
C PRO A 378 3.23 10.52 -35.76
N ARG A 379 2.57 11.56 -36.27
CA ARG A 379 1.21 11.91 -35.85
C ARG A 379 0.19 11.01 -36.54
N PRO A 380 -0.64 10.26 -35.82
CA PRO A 380 -1.72 9.48 -36.43
C PRO A 380 -2.79 10.41 -37.01
N GLU A 381 -3.62 9.89 -37.93
CA GLU A 381 -4.71 10.66 -38.52
C GLU A 381 -5.75 11.12 -37.49
N VAL A 382 -5.98 10.30 -36.46
CA VAL A 382 -6.94 10.56 -35.39
C VAL A 382 -6.25 10.40 -34.03
N THR A 383 -6.45 11.38 -33.15
CA THR A 383 -6.03 11.34 -31.74
C THR A 383 -7.25 11.49 -30.83
N LYS A 384 -7.22 10.86 -29.66
CA LYS A 384 -8.25 11.04 -28.62
C LYS A 384 -7.72 12.02 -27.58
N GLY A 385 -8.56 12.88 -27.03
CA GLY A 385 -8.08 13.86 -26.05
C GLY A 385 -9.18 14.63 -25.36
N ARG A 386 -8.79 15.42 -24.37
CA ARG A 386 -9.69 16.27 -23.58
C ARG A 386 -9.12 17.67 -23.51
N THR A 387 -10.00 18.67 -23.54
CA THR A 387 -9.63 20.06 -23.31
C THR A 387 -9.99 20.44 -21.88
N ILE A 388 -8.99 20.85 -21.12
CA ILE A 388 -9.15 21.34 -19.76
C ILE A 388 -9.06 22.86 -19.80
N LYS A 389 -10.12 23.52 -19.31
CA LYS A 389 -10.15 24.97 -19.11
C LYS A 389 -9.51 25.29 -17.76
N MET A 390 -8.55 26.22 -17.76
CA MET A 390 -7.93 26.77 -16.57
C MET A 390 -7.92 28.29 -16.65
N VAL A 391 -8.23 28.97 -15.54
CA VAL A 391 -8.17 30.43 -15.49
C VAL A 391 -6.75 30.86 -15.13
N THR A 392 -6.12 31.71 -15.94
CA THR A 392 -4.79 32.26 -15.64
C THR A 392 -4.85 33.78 -15.58
N ASP A 393 -3.74 34.40 -15.21
CA ASP A 393 -3.54 35.85 -15.21
C ASP A 393 -3.72 36.51 -16.58
N LEU A 394 -3.59 35.71 -17.64
CA LEU A 394 -3.75 36.12 -19.03
C LEU A 394 -5.13 35.73 -19.60
N GLY A 395 -6.06 35.31 -18.74
CA GLY A 395 -7.43 34.95 -19.08
C GLY A 395 -7.67 33.44 -19.12
N ASN A 396 -8.72 33.02 -19.82
CA ASN A 396 -9.06 31.60 -19.92
C ASN A 396 -8.06 30.87 -20.82
N CYS A 397 -7.33 29.92 -20.25
CA CYS A 397 -6.43 29.01 -20.94
C CYS A 397 -7.12 27.68 -21.18
N TYR A 398 -7.16 27.24 -22.43
CA TYR A 398 -7.71 25.95 -22.85
C TYR A 398 -6.54 25.05 -23.24
N ILE A 399 -6.31 24.01 -22.45
CA ILE A 399 -5.23 23.04 -22.66
C ILE A 399 -5.85 21.75 -23.19
N THR A 400 -5.65 21.47 -24.48
CA THR A 400 -6.08 20.23 -25.12
C THR A 400 -4.95 19.22 -25.05
N ILE A 401 -5.18 18.13 -24.32
CA ILE A 401 -4.23 17.03 -24.14
C ILE A 401 -4.77 15.85 -24.94
N ASN A 402 -4.00 15.43 -25.93
CA ASN A 402 -4.33 14.28 -26.76
C ASN A 402 -3.34 13.13 -26.50
N GLU A 403 -3.84 11.92 -26.60
CA GLU A 403 -3.14 10.65 -26.40
C GLU A 403 -3.21 9.77 -27.65
N ASP A 404 -2.19 8.92 -27.79
CA ASP A 404 -2.14 7.80 -28.71
C ASP A 404 -2.05 6.48 -27.92
N GLU A 405 -1.83 5.37 -28.61
CA GLU A 405 -1.69 4.03 -28.00
C GLU A 405 -0.53 3.90 -26.99
N TYR A 406 0.40 4.86 -26.92
CA TYR A 406 1.54 4.86 -25.99
C TYR A 406 1.44 5.92 -24.88
N GLY A 407 0.32 6.65 -24.80
CA GLY A 407 0.03 7.67 -23.80
C GLY A 407 -0.02 9.09 -24.36
N ILE A 408 0.21 10.10 -23.52
CA ILE A 408 0.11 11.51 -23.94
C ILE A 408 1.04 11.77 -25.13
N PHE A 409 0.44 12.28 -26.20
CA PHE A 409 1.07 12.46 -27.50
C PHE A 409 1.29 13.93 -27.83
N GLU A 410 0.30 14.80 -27.66
CA GLU A 410 0.41 16.23 -27.98
C GLU A 410 -0.40 17.10 -27.02
N VAL A 411 0.06 18.33 -26.82
CA VAL A 411 -0.59 19.34 -25.98
C VAL A 411 -0.73 20.63 -26.77
N PHE A 412 -1.97 21.05 -26.99
CA PHE A 412 -2.30 22.36 -27.57
C PHE A 412 -2.77 23.29 -26.49
N ILE A 413 -2.35 24.54 -26.58
CA ILE A 413 -2.67 25.56 -25.59
C ILE A 413 -3.24 26.75 -26.33
N TYR A 414 -4.44 27.17 -25.92
CA TYR A 414 -5.12 28.33 -26.47
C TYR A 414 -5.51 29.29 -25.36
N LEU A 415 -5.03 30.53 -25.42
CA LEU A 415 -5.42 31.60 -24.50
C LEU A 415 -6.54 32.43 -25.14
N GLY A 416 -7.67 32.52 -24.46
CA GLY A 416 -8.81 33.32 -24.91
C GLY A 416 -8.52 34.82 -24.74
N LYS A 417 -8.58 35.57 -25.86
CA LYS A 417 -8.38 37.03 -25.92
C LYS A 417 -6.98 37.51 -25.49
N SER A 418 -5.94 36.71 -25.68
CA SER A 418 -4.54 37.15 -25.49
C SER A 418 -4.03 37.98 -26.67
N GLY A 419 -3.20 39.00 -26.43
CA GLY A 419 -2.48 39.73 -27.49
C GLY A 419 -1.60 38.82 -28.36
N SER A 420 -1.25 39.29 -29.57
CA SER A 420 -0.58 38.49 -30.60
C SER A 420 0.73 37.85 -30.16
N GLN A 421 1.56 38.55 -29.37
CA GLN A 421 2.85 38.04 -28.89
C GLN A 421 2.70 36.93 -27.84
N THR A 422 1.81 37.11 -26.87
CA THR A 422 1.55 36.12 -25.80
C THR A 422 1.04 34.81 -26.37
N MET A 423 0.16 34.88 -27.37
CA MET A 423 -0.35 33.69 -28.04
C MET A 423 0.77 32.95 -28.79
N ALA A 424 1.67 33.68 -29.47
CA ALA A 424 2.80 33.08 -30.17
C ALA A 424 3.77 32.32 -29.24
N PHE A 425 4.11 32.90 -28.08
CA PHE A 425 4.93 32.21 -27.08
C PHE A 425 4.22 30.99 -26.48
N THR A 426 2.91 31.10 -26.26
CA THR A 426 2.11 30.00 -25.72
C THR A 426 2.00 28.83 -26.71
N GLU A 427 1.83 29.14 -27.99
CA GLU A 427 1.88 28.14 -29.06
C GLU A 427 3.26 27.47 -29.14
N ALA A 428 4.34 28.25 -29.03
CA ALA A 428 5.71 27.71 -29.01
C ALA A 428 5.93 26.73 -27.86
N ILE A 429 5.43 27.05 -26.65
CA ILE A 429 5.48 26.17 -25.49
C ILE A 429 4.73 24.85 -25.77
N GLY A 430 3.50 24.92 -26.31
CA GLY A 430 2.73 23.72 -26.65
C GLY A 430 3.40 22.83 -27.69
N ARG A 431 4.03 23.43 -28.70
CA ARG A 431 4.80 22.71 -29.72
C ARG A 431 6.04 22.03 -29.13
N LEU A 432 6.77 22.71 -28.25
CA LEU A 432 7.96 22.14 -27.59
C LEU A 432 7.59 21.01 -26.63
N ILE A 433 6.51 21.16 -25.86
CA ILE A 433 5.97 20.10 -25.01
C ILE A 433 5.57 18.89 -25.86
N SER A 434 4.81 19.12 -26.93
CA SER A 434 4.41 18.05 -27.86
C SER A 434 5.61 17.35 -28.48
N LEU A 435 6.65 18.11 -28.87
CA LEU A 435 7.89 17.55 -29.40
C LEU A 435 8.61 16.68 -28.35
N ALA A 436 8.72 17.16 -27.11
CA ALA A 436 9.34 16.44 -26.00
C ALA A 436 8.60 15.12 -25.71
N LEU A 437 7.26 15.17 -25.61
CA LEU A 437 6.42 14.00 -25.38
C LEU A 437 6.46 12.99 -26.54
N ARG A 438 6.51 13.48 -27.78
CA ARG A 438 6.69 12.63 -28.97
C ARG A 438 8.08 12.04 -29.06
N SER A 439 9.08 12.68 -28.46
CA SER A 439 10.47 12.22 -28.40
C SER A 439 10.79 11.50 -27.09
N GLY A 440 9.78 10.99 -26.38
CA GLY A 440 9.97 10.07 -25.25
C GLY A 440 10.36 10.71 -23.92
N VAL A 441 10.31 12.04 -23.81
CA VAL A 441 10.53 12.70 -22.52
C VAL A 441 9.39 12.31 -21.57
N PRO A 442 9.70 11.79 -20.36
CA PRO A 442 8.67 11.42 -19.39
C PRO A 442 7.76 12.61 -19.04
N VAL A 443 6.44 12.37 -18.99
CA VAL A 443 5.44 13.40 -18.65
C VAL A 443 5.76 14.07 -17.31
N SER A 444 6.20 13.29 -16.32
CA SER A 444 6.58 13.79 -15.00
C SER A 444 7.72 14.81 -15.04
N GLU A 445 8.69 14.64 -15.94
CA GLU A 445 9.79 15.60 -16.11
C GLU A 445 9.28 16.89 -16.76
N VAL A 446 8.38 16.81 -17.75
CA VAL A 446 7.73 18.00 -18.33
C VAL A 446 6.93 18.77 -17.27
N VAL A 447 6.10 18.07 -16.47
CA VAL A 447 5.34 18.70 -15.38
C VAL A 447 6.28 19.36 -14.38
N LYS A 448 7.36 18.68 -13.96
CA LYS A 448 8.34 19.20 -13.01
C LYS A 448 9.03 20.49 -13.49
N GLN A 449 9.30 20.61 -14.80
CA GLN A 449 9.90 21.83 -15.36
C GLN A 449 8.91 23.00 -15.42
N LEU A 450 7.60 22.73 -15.57
CA LEU A 450 6.58 23.76 -15.76
C LEU A 450 5.89 24.19 -14.46
N LYS A 451 5.73 23.26 -13.50
CA LYS A 451 5.01 23.46 -12.25
C LYS A 451 5.72 24.47 -11.35
N GLY A 452 4.97 25.43 -10.83
CA GLY A 452 5.46 26.45 -9.92
C GLY A 452 6.16 27.64 -10.60
N ILE A 453 6.23 27.70 -11.94
CA ILE A 453 6.63 28.92 -12.64
C ILE A 453 5.61 30.01 -12.32
N LYS A 454 6.06 31.16 -11.82
CA LYS A 454 5.19 32.24 -11.33
C LYS A 454 5.21 33.43 -12.27
N SER A 455 4.02 33.96 -12.56
CA SER A 455 3.87 35.32 -13.07
C SER A 455 3.62 36.28 -11.91
N SER A 456 3.44 37.56 -12.23
CA SER A 456 3.19 38.61 -11.24
C SER A 456 1.88 38.43 -10.46
N THR A 457 0.92 37.67 -11.01
CA THR A 457 -0.43 37.57 -10.46
C THR A 457 -0.96 36.14 -10.49
N PRO A 458 -0.80 35.34 -9.42
CA PRO A 458 -1.40 34.01 -9.35
C PRO A 458 -2.94 34.08 -9.31
N VAL A 459 -3.62 33.15 -9.99
CA VAL A 459 -5.08 33.07 -10.06
C VAL A 459 -5.58 31.83 -9.35
N ARG A 460 -6.53 31.99 -8.42
CA ARG A 460 -7.17 30.88 -7.72
C ARG A 460 -8.37 30.36 -8.51
N GLN A 461 -8.40 29.06 -8.77
CA GLN A 461 -9.50 28.35 -9.42
C GLN A 461 -10.68 28.15 -8.45
N GLU A 462 -11.86 27.83 -8.97
CA GLU A 462 -13.09 27.55 -8.21
C GLU A 462 -12.94 26.41 -7.19
N ASN A 463 -12.10 25.41 -7.49
CA ASN A 463 -11.80 24.28 -6.60
C ASN A 463 -10.79 24.62 -5.47
N GLY A 464 -10.44 25.90 -5.30
CA GLY A 464 -9.51 26.38 -4.28
C GLY A 464 -8.02 26.30 -4.66
N GLU A 465 -7.68 25.71 -5.81
CA GLU A 465 -6.31 25.54 -6.30
C GLU A 465 -5.74 26.86 -6.87
N VAL A 466 -4.49 27.21 -6.52
CA VAL A 466 -3.84 28.43 -7.03
C VAL A 466 -3.01 28.11 -8.26
N VAL A 467 -3.27 28.73 -9.41
CA VAL A 467 -2.46 28.65 -10.64
C VAL A 467 -1.56 29.88 -10.74
N TYR A 468 -0.25 29.65 -10.85
CA TYR A 468 0.74 30.72 -10.77
C TYR A 468 1.07 31.40 -12.10
N SER A 469 0.86 30.73 -13.24
CA SER A 469 1.11 31.24 -14.59
C SER A 469 0.55 30.28 -15.65
N VAL A 470 0.67 30.60 -16.94
CA VAL A 470 0.31 29.69 -18.04
C VAL A 470 1.13 28.38 -18.04
N PRO A 471 2.47 28.38 -17.91
CA PRO A 471 3.24 27.14 -17.69
C PRO A 471 2.75 26.29 -16.52
N ASP A 472 2.48 26.91 -15.37
CA ASP A 472 1.97 26.21 -14.19
C ASP A 472 0.55 25.65 -14.41
N ALA A 473 -0.28 26.35 -15.19
CA ALA A 473 -1.59 25.86 -15.62
C ALA A 473 -1.44 24.59 -16.48
N ILE A 474 -0.50 24.57 -17.42
CA ILE A 474 -0.28 23.40 -18.28
C ILE A 474 0.15 22.20 -17.43
N ALA A 475 1.06 22.40 -16.48
CA ALA A 475 1.50 21.35 -15.57
C ALA A 475 0.33 20.74 -14.78
N LYS A 476 -0.52 21.59 -14.20
CA LYS A 476 -1.71 21.19 -13.44
C LYS A 476 -2.79 20.55 -14.31
N ALA A 477 -2.97 21.02 -15.54
CA ALA A 477 -3.88 20.39 -16.49
C ALA A 477 -3.43 18.97 -16.82
N ILE A 478 -2.13 18.76 -17.03
CA ILE A 478 -1.56 17.42 -17.28
C ILE A 478 -1.73 16.52 -16.06
N GLU A 479 -1.47 17.01 -14.84
CA GLU A 479 -1.70 16.25 -13.61
C GLU A 479 -3.18 15.84 -13.47
N LYS A 480 -4.11 16.79 -13.65
CA LYS A 480 -5.56 16.51 -13.64
C LYS A 480 -5.99 15.51 -14.71
N TYR A 481 -5.35 15.55 -15.88
CA TYR A 481 -5.62 14.62 -16.98
C TYR A 481 -5.21 13.20 -16.59
N LEU A 482 -4.06 13.04 -15.91
CA LEU A 482 -3.59 11.74 -15.42
C LEU A 482 -4.46 11.22 -14.26
N GLU A 483 -4.86 12.09 -13.32
CA GLU A 483 -5.72 11.72 -12.19
C GLU A 483 -7.12 11.24 -12.64
N ARG A 484 -7.70 11.90 -13.66
CA ARG A 484 -9.01 11.52 -14.23
C ARG A 484 -8.93 10.51 -15.38
N GLY A 485 -7.74 10.00 -15.68
CA GLY A 485 -7.51 8.88 -16.60
C GLY A 485 -7.98 7.53 -16.02
N VAL A 486 -8.24 7.48 -14.70
CA VAL A 486 -8.74 6.30 -13.97
C VAL A 486 -10.27 6.33 -13.79
N GLN A 487 -10.94 7.43 -14.16
CA GLN A 487 -12.38 7.63 -13.95
C GLN A 487 -13.08 7.94 -15.29
N LEU A 488 -13.32 6.90 -16.08
CA LEU A 488 -14.29 6.97 -17.18
C LEU A 488 -15.06 5.65 -17.36
N GLU A 489 -15.72 5.19 -16.30
CA GLU A 489 -17.01 4.53 -16.41
C GLU A 489 -17.99 5.18 -15.44
N LEU A 490 -19.27 5.23 -15.81
CA LEU A 490 -20.41 5.85 -15.12
C LEU A 490 -20.64 7.33 -15.43
N LEU A 491 -21.00 7.61 -16.67
CA LEU A 491 -22.10 8.55 -16.91
C LEU A 491 -23.39 7.73 -17.14
N PRO A 492 -24.49 8.03 -16.44
CA PRO A 492 -25.76 7.34 -16.64
C PRO A 492 -26.29 7.59 -18.04
N THR A 493 -26.79 6.54 -18.69
CA THR A 493 -27.63 6.65 -19.88
C THR A 493 -28.84 7.52 -19.55
N SER A 494 -28.81 8.79 -19.95
CA SER A 494 -29.97 9.67 -19.83
C SER A 494 -30.88 9.51 -21.06
N PRO A 495 -32.22 9.62 -20.89
CA PRO A 495 -33.19 9.18 -21.88
C PRO A 495 -33.30 10.18 -23.05
N THR A 496 -33.51 9.61 -24.24
CA THR A 496 -34.06 10.22 -25.47
C THR A 496 -34.21 11.75 -25.51
N LEU A 497 -33.35 12.42 -26.27
CA LEU A 497 -33.62 13.76 -26.83
C LEU A 497 -33.35 13.76 -28.36
N LYS A 498 -34.33 14.28 -29.11
CA LYS A 498 -34.39 14.32 -30.58
C LYS A 498 -33.40 15.34 -31.18
N PRO A 499 -32.96 15.13 -32.44
CA PRO A 499 -31.94 15.98 -33.07
C PRO A 499 -32.52 17.29 -33.58
N ILE A 500 -31.77 18.39 -33.43
CA ILE A 500 -32.00 19.65 -34.15
C ILE A 500 -30.76 19.98 -34.99
N ILE A 501 -31.06 20.40 -36.21
CA ILE A 501 -30.26 20.57 -37.42
C ILE A 501 -29.58 21.96 -37.46
N ASP A 502 -28.27 21.95 -37.74
CA ASP A 502 -27.52 22.66 -38.83
C ASP A 502 -27.36 24.20 -38.89
N LEU A 503 -26.27 24.56 -39.59
CA LEU A 503 -25.99 25.74 -40.42
C LEU A 503 -24.98 26.81 -39.93
N HIS A 504 -23.78 26.73 -40.52
CA HIS A 504 -22.98 27.78 -41.18
C HIS A 504 -23.02 29.24 -40.65
N LYS A 505 -21.82 29.83 -40.41
CA LYS A 505 -21.22 30.88 -41.28
C LYS A 505 -19.86 31.42 -40.79
N LYS A 506 -18.99 31.71 -41.77
CA LYS A 506 -17.71 32.43 -41.70
C LYS A 506 -17.90 33.92 -41.37
N ALA A 507 -16.94 34.57 -40.70
CA ALA A 507 -16.10 35.66 -41.25
C ALA A 507 -15.29 36.49 -40.20
N LYS A 508 -13.97 36.61 -40.48
CA LYS A 508 -12.98 37.73 -40.42
C LYS A 508 -13.01 38.88 -39.36
N LYS A 509 -11.79 39.15 -38.81
CA LYS A 509 -10.99 40.40 -38.55
C LYS A 509 -11.72 41.69 -38.09
N SER A 510 -11.22 42.63 -37.26
CA SER A 510 -9.89 43.05 -36.72
C SER A 510 -10.07 44.18 -35.66
N GLU A 511 -9.00 44.50 -34.89
CA GLU A 511 -8.65 45.82 -34.21
C GLU A 511 -9.60 46.37 -33.09
N GLU A 512 -9.23 47.11 -32.03
CA GLU A 512 -8.03 47.73 -31.42
C GLU A 512 -8.39 48.26 -29.99
N ALA A 513 -7.39 48.70 -29.19
CA ALA A 513 -7.42 49.65 -28.03
C ALA A 513 -8.05 49.20 -26.67
N GLU A 514 -7.73 49.73 -25.48
CA GLU A 514 -6.53 50.25 -24.76
C GLU A 514 -6.93 50.39 -23.25
N LYS A 515 -5.97 50.61 -22.35
CA LYS A 515 -5.99 50.55 -20.85
C LYS A 515 -6.92 51.55 -20.11
N GLN A 516 -7.30 51.31 -18.82
CA GLN A 516 -6.86 52.10 -17.63
C GLN A 516 -7.40 51.58 -16.26
N TYR A 517 -6.69 51.89 -15.16
CA TYR A 517 -7.04 51.67 -13.74
C TYR A 517 -7.48 52.99 -13.07
N ASP A 518 -8.32 52.94 -12.02
CA ASP A 518 -8.78 54.12 -11.27
C ASP A 518 -7.99 54.44 -9.98
N ILE A 519 -7.97 55.75 -9.68
CA ILE A 519 -7.23 56.49 -8.64
C ILE A 519 -8.25 57.18 -7.71
N CYS A 520 -7.92 57.43 -6.44
CA CYS A 520 -8.77 58.10 -5.45
C CYS A 520 -9.14 59.53 -5.90
N PRO A 521 -10.44 59.87 -6.01
CA PRO A 521 -10.86 61.17 -6.54
C PRO A 521 -10.63 62.34 -5.58
N GLU A 522 -10.40 62.10 -4.28
CA GLU A 522 -10.24 63.18 -3.31
C GLU A 522 -8.78 63.58 -3.04
N CYS A 523 -7.85 62.61 -3.02
CA CYS A 523 -6.44 62.90 -2.73
C CYS A 523 -5.47 62.45 -3.82
N GLY A 524 -5.96 61.79 -4.88
CA GLY A 524 -5.12 61.19 -5.92
C GLY A 524 -4.34 59.94 -5.47
N GLY A 525 -4.57 59.45 -4.25
CA GLY A 525 -3.99 58.22 -3.71
C GLY A 525 -4.59 56.95 -4.32
N ARG A 526 -4.09 55.78 -3.96
CA ARG A 526 -4.57 54.52 -4.56
C ARG A 526 -5.85 54.06 -3.85
N LEU A 527 -6.89 53.74 -4.64
CA LEU A 527 -8.11 53.10 -4.12
C LEU A 527 -7.89 51.60 -3.97
N ILE A 528 -8.40 51.06 -2.87
CA ILE A 528 -8.37 49.66 -2.53
C ILE A 528 -9.79 49.22 -2.29
N TYR A 529 -10.27 48.28 -3.09
CA TYR A 529 -11.61 47.74 -2.91
C TYR A 529 -11.59 46.67 -1.83
N GLN A 530 -12.31 46.89 -0.73
CA GLN A 530 -12.37 45.97 0.40
C GLN A 530 -13.77 46.01 1.05
N GLU A 531 -14.29 44.83 1.41
CA GLU A 531 -15.61 44.65 2.04
C GLU A 531 -16.80 45.30 1.30
N GLY A 532 -16.74 45.30 -0.04
CA GLY A 532 -17.79 45.91 -0.86
C GLY A 532 -17.61 47.41 -1.07
N CYS A 533 -16.51 48.02 -0.60
CA CYS A 533 -16.27 49.45 -0.75
C CYS A 533 -14.89 49.78 -1.31
N TYR A 534 -14.81 50.79 -2.19
CA TYR A 534 -13.57 51.43 -2.58
C TYR A 534 -13.08 52.33 -1.45
N LEU A 535 -12.00 51.92 -0.79
CA LEU A 535 -11.37 52.58 0.33
C LEU A 535 -10.00 53.15 -0.07
N CYS A 536 -9.75 54.42 0.20
CA CYS A 536 -8.43 55.02 0.10
C CYS A 536 -7.78 55.00 1.48
N ILE A 537 -6.69 54.25 1.63
CA ILE A 537 -5.99 54.14 2.91
C ILE A 537 -5.31 55.44 3.35
N ASP A 538 -5.01 56.34 2.41
CA ASP A 538 -4.24 57.55 2.69
C ASP A 538 -5.11 58.68 3.29
N CYS A 539 -6.38 58.80 2.87
CA CYS A 539 -7.28 59.85 3.36
C CYS A 539 -8.57 59.32 4.02
N GLY A 540 -8.79 58.01 4.00
CA GLY A 540 -9.97 57.38 4.57
C GLY A 540 -11.22 57.49 3.69
N TYR A 541 -11.11 57.96 2.45
CA TYR A 541 -12.24 57.99 1.50
C TYR A 541 -12.80 56.57 1.33
N SER A 542 -14.12 56.40 1.44
CA SER A 542 -14.77 55.10 1.23
C SER A 542 -16.04 55.26 0.37
N LYS A 543 -16.23 54.36 -0.59
CA LYS A 543 -17.44 54.29 -1.43
C LYS A 543 -17.86 52.84 -1.64
N CYS A 544 -18.93 52.43 -0.98
CA CYS A 544 -19.49 51.09 -1.05
C CYS A 544 -20.38 50.88 -2.28
N GLU A 545 -20.30 49.69 -2.89
CA GLU A 545 -21.20 49.16 -3.91
C GLU A 545 -22.16 48.12 -3.33
#